data_AF-A0A2N9XDU8-F1
#
_entry.id   AF-A0A2N9XDU8-F1
#
_cell.length_a   1.000
_cell.length_b   1.000
_cell.length_c   1.000
_cell.angle_alpha   90.00
_cell.angle_beta   90.00
_cell.angle_gamma   90.00
#
_symmetry.space_group_name_H-M   'P 1'
#
loop_
_entity.id
_entity.type
_entity.pdbx_description
1 polymer ?
#
loop_
_entity_poly.entity_id
_entity_poly.type
_entity_poly.pdbx_seq_one_letter_code
_entity_poly.pdbx_strand_id
1 'polypeptide(L)'
;MGEIFYPIKEYLEDYSIAKIEDRHLFIHEMVHIWQYQMGMWVALRGACSLLVDYEYALTDDKVLSDYGMEQQASIITDYYLLRDFGYDHWLRKTKQKYKGSKPGNKQLVQDLWLKMYKNTLHLFLKNPKDKKALFG
;
A
#
# COMPACT_ATOMS: atom_id res chain seq x y z
N MET A 1 -9.55 -21.93 -8.42
CA MET A 1 -10.68 -21.48 -7.58
C MET A 1 -10.07 -20.80 -6.38
N GLY A 2 -10.22 -19.48 -6.28
CA GLY A 2 -9.75 -18.70 -5.14
C GLY A 2 -10.97 -18.31 -4.34
N GLU A 3 -11.21 -18.98 -3.22
CA GLU A 3 -12.25 -18.58 -2.28
C GLU A 3 -11.64 -17.57 -1.30
N ILE A 4 -12.29 -16.41 -1.20
CA ILE A 4 -11.92 -15.35 -0.25
C ILE A 4 -12.58 -15.71 1.08
N PHE A 5 -11.79 -16.14 2.06
CA PHE A 5 -12.26 -16.30 3.45
C PHE A 5 -12.09 -14.99 4.21
N TYR A 6 -13.13 -14.15 4.18
CA TYR A 6 -13.26 -12.99 5.06
C TYR A 6 -13.66 -13.46 6.47
N PRO A 7 -12.98 -13.06 7.56
CA PRO A 7 -13.52 -13.20 8.89
C PRO A 7 -14.77 -12.33 9.01
N ILE A 8 -15.90 -12.98 9.23
CA ILE A 8 -17.23 -12.39 9.41
C ILE A 8 -17.20 -11.52 10.67
N LYS A 9 -16.79 -10.27 10.51
CA LYS A 9 -17.18 -9.15 11.38
C LYS A 9 -17.10 -7.78 10.70
N GLU A 10 -16.40 -7.65 9.57
CA GLU A 10 -16.27 -6.38 8.84
C GLU A 10 -16.37 -6.55 7.32
N TYR A 11 -17.20 -7.49 6.87
CA TYR A 11 -17.59 -7.56 5.45
C TYR A 11 -18.51 -6.38 5.15
N LEU A 12 -18.07 -5.47 4.27
CA LEU A 12 -18.91 -4.41 3.70
C LEU A 12 -19.22 -4.78 2.25
N GLU A 13 -20.51 -4.76 1.89
CA GLU A 13 -20.97 -5.05 0.52
C GLU A 13 -20.38 -4.08 -0.52
N ASP A 14 -19.92 -2.91 -0.07
CA ASP A 14 -19.24 -1.92 -0.91
C ASP A 14 -18.16 -1.17 -0.10
N TYR A 15 -16.89 -1.52 -0.31
CA TYR A 15 -15.77 -0.79 0.30
C TYR A 15 -15.61 0.64 -0.25
N SER A 16 -16.26 0.99 -1.38
CA SER A 16 -16.26 2.36 -1.91
C SER A 16 -17.07 3.36 -1.08
N ILE A 17 -17.87 2.89 -0.11
CA ILE A 17 -18.60 3.69 0.89
C ILE A 17 -18.09 3.46 2.34
N ALA A 18 -17.12 2.57 2.54
CA ALA A 18 -16.57 2.24 3.85
C ALA A 18 -15.75 3.37 4.47
N LYS A 19 -15.43 3.27 5.78
CA LYS A 19 -14.49 4.19 6.43
C LYS A 19 -13.12 4.07 5.76
N ILE A 20 -12.35 5.15 5.80
CA ILE A 20 -11.01 5.19 5.18
C ILE A 20 -10.07 4.11 5.75
N GLU A 21 -10.30 3.68 6.99
CA GLU A 21 -9.52 2.63 7.64
C GLU A 21 -9.82 1.26 7.03
N ASP A 22 -11.10 0.96 6.81
CA ASP A 22 -11.54 -0.28 6.17
C ASP A 22 -11.08 -0.31 4.70
N ARG A 23 -11.08 0.85 4.01
CA ARG A 23 -10.52 0.96 2.65
C ARG A 23 -9.02 0.72 2.61
N HIS A 24 -8.28 1.28 3.57
CA HIS A 24 -6.83 1.08 3.67
C HIS A 24 -6.52 -0.41 3.85
N LEU A 25 -7.20 -1.08 4.79
CA LEU A 25 -7.05 -2.52 5.00
C LEU A 25 -7.46 -3.33 3.76
N PHE A 26 -8.60 -2.99 3.15
CA PHE A 26 -9.08 -3.67 1.94
C PHE A 26 -8.06 -3.59 0.80
N ILE A 27 -7.51 -2.40 0.51
CA ILE A 27 -6.51 -2.25 -0.55
C ILE A 27 -5.22 -3.02 -0.19
N HIS A 28 -4.80 -3.03 1.07
CA HIS A 28 -3.65 -3.83 1.52
C HIS A 28 -3.84 -5.32 1.24
N GLU A 29 -5.00 -5.89 1.60
CA GLU A 29 -5.32 -7.29 1.33
C GLU A 29 -5.47 -7.58 -0.18
N MET A 30 -6.00 -6.64 -0.96
CA MET A 30 -6.06 -6.77 -2.41
C MET A 30 -4.66 -6.81 -3.05
N VAL A 31 -3.68 -6.12 -2.47
CA VAL A 31 -2.29 -6.22 -2.93
C VAL A 31 -1.72 -7.60 -2.65
N HIS A 32 -2.04 -8.22 -1.51
CA HIS A 32 -1.65 -9.62 -1.24
C HIS A 32 -2.27 -10.61 -2.23
N ILE A 33 -3.54 -10.41 -2.59
CA ILE A 33 -4.18 -11.21 -3.64
C ILE A 33 -3.45 -11.03 -4.97
N TRP A 34 -3.07 -9.80 -5.33
CA TRP A 34 -2.27 -9.53 -6.53
C TRP A 34 -0.90 -10.22 -6.46
N GLN A 35 -0.18 -10.12 -5.34
CA GLN A 35 1.10 -10.80 -5.14
C GLN A 35 0.97 -12.32 -5.33
N TYR A 36 -0.08 -12.92 -4.75
CA TYR A 36 -0.39 -14.33 -4.92
C TYR A 36 -0.66 -14.70 -6.39
N GLN A 37 -1.46 -13.90 -7.10
CA GLN A 37 -1.74 -14.09 -8.54
C GLN A 37 -0.47 -14.01 -9.40
N MET A 38 0.51 -13.20 -8.98
CA MET A 38 1.80 -13.07 -9.66
C MET A 38 2.79 -14.21 -9.33
N GLY A 39 2.44 -15.09 -8.40
CA GLY A 39 3.19 -16.28 -8.01
C GLY A 39 4.02 -16.13 -6.73
N MET A 40 3.78 -15.08 -5.94
CA MET A 40 4.39 -14.94 -4.61
C MET A 40 3.64 -15.80 -3.59
N TRP A 41 4.37 -16.42 -2.65
CA TRP A 41 3.77 -17.24 -1.60
C TRP A 41 3.09 -16.38 -0.52
N VAL A 42 1.84 -16.05 -0.84
CA VAL A 42 0.72 -15.45 -0.09
C VAL A 42 0.23 -16.19 1.16
N ALA A 43 0.69 -15.94 2.38
CA ALA A 43 -0.08 -16.39 3.56
C ALA A 43 -1.29 -15.46 3.78
N LEU A 44 -2.42 -15.73 3.11
CA LEU A 44 -3.71 -15.04 3.31
C LEU A 44 -4.32 -15.40 4.67
N ARG A 45 -3.67 -15.06 5.79
CA ARG A 45 -4.30 -15.11 7.11
C ARG A 45 -4.96 -13.76 7.31
N GLY A 46 -6.26 -13.74 7.61
CA GLY A 46 -7.16 -12.56 7.60
C GLY A 46 -6.86 -11.42 8.59
N ALA A 47 -5.59 -11.23 8.97
CA ALA A 47 -5.04 -10.10 9.73
C ALA A 47 -3.49 -10.21 9.81
N CYS A 48 -2.79 -10.67 8.76
CA CYS A 48 -1.36 -11.01 8.87
C CYS A 48 -0.44 -9.80 9.22
N SER A 49 -1.00 -8.59 9.27
CA SER A 49 -0.26 -7.33 9.33
C SER A 49 -0.56 -6.38 10.51
N LEU A 50 -1.22 -6.82 11.60
CA LEU A 50 -1.42 -5.92 12.75
C LEU A 50 -0.22 -5.84 13.73
N LEU A 51 0.82 -6.68 13.60
CA LEU A 51 1.87 -6.83 14.63
C LEU A 51 3.34 -6.87 14.16
N VAL A 52 3.65 -6.85 12.86
CA VAL A 52 5.05 -6.79 12.41
C VAL A 52 5.41 -5.34 12.06
N ASP A 53 6.68 -5.00 12.23
CA ASP A 53 7.21 -3.68 11.95
C ASP A 53 7.26 -3.45 10.43
N TYR A 54 6.19 -2.87 9.89
CA TYR A 54 6.03 -2.56 8.45
C TYR A 54 6.61 -1.21 8.06
N GLU A 55 7.48 -0.64 8.88
CA GLU A 55 8.15 0.59 8.51
C GLU A 55 9.01 0.38 7.26
N TYR A 56 8.87 1.31 6.33
CA TYR A 56 9.67 1.36 5.12
C TYR A 56 10.23 2.76 4.94
N ALA A 57 11.28 2.88 4.13
CA ALA A 57 11.82 4.17 3.73
C ALA A 57 11.89 4.20 2.21
N LEU A 58 11.05 5.03 1.59
CA LEU A 58 11.20 5.38 0.18
C LEU A 58 12.52 6.11 -0.04
N THR A 59 13.28 5.66 -1.02
CA THR A 59 14.50 6.29 -1.51
C THR A 59 14.45 6.36 -3.04
N ASP A 60 15.14 7.31 -3.65
CA ASP A 60 15.05 7.56 -5.10
C ASP A 60 15.64 6.43 -5.96
N ASP A 61 16.48 5.57 -5.37
CA ASP A 61 17.19 4.46 -6.00
C ASP A 61 16.44 3.12 -5.93
N LYS A 62 15.35 3.04 -5.16
CA LYS A 62 14.61 1.79 -4.94
C LYS A 62 13.31 1.72 -5.75
N VAL A 63 13.02 0.52 -6.21
CA VAL A 63 11.75 0.15 -6.84
C VAL A 63 10.95 -0.76 -5.90
N LEU A 64 9.67 -0.98 -6.19
CA LEU A 64 8.77 -1.77 -5.35
C LEU A 64 9.33 -3.15 -4.98
N SER A 65 9.99 -3.85 -5.91
CA SER A 65 10.57 -5.18 -5.68
C SER A 65 11.72 -5.20 -4.67
N ASP A 66 12.32 -4.05 -4.34
CA ASP A 66 13.38 -3.94 -3.33
C ASP A 66 12.85 -3.97 -1.89
N TYR A 67 11.53 -3.94 -1.73
CA TYR A 67 10.85 -3.97 -0.44
C TYR A 67 10.29 -5.36 -0.14
N GLY A 68 10.18 -5.71 1.14
CA GLY A 68 9.56 -6.96 1.57
C GLY A 68 8.06 -7.01 1.20
N MET A 69 7.50 -8.20 1.08
CA MET A 69 6.11 -8.44 0.66
C MET A 69 5.07 -7.51 1.33
N GLU A 70 5.16 -7.34 2.65
CA GLU A 70 4.22 -6.51 3.42
C GLU A 70 4.49 -5.00 3.27
N GLN A 71 5.76 -4.63 3.06
CA GLN A 71 6.13 -3.26 2.74
C GLN A 71 5.62 -2.89 1.34
N GLN A 72 5.68 -3.81 0.37
CA GLN A 72 5.11 -3.60 -0.97
C GLN A 72 3.60 -3.31 -0.90
N ALA A 73 2.87 -4.11 -0.12
CA ALA A 73 1.45 -3.90 0.15
C ALA A 73 1.19 -2.54 0.81
N SER A 74 1.97 -2.19 1.83
CA SER A 74 1.88 -0.90 2.51
C SER A 74 2.18 0.29 1.58
N ILE A 75 3.20 0.19 0.72
CA ILE A 75 3.60 1.26 -0.21
C ILE A 75 2.51 1.52 -1.25
N ILE A 76 1.93 0.48 -1.86
CA ILE A 76 0.84 0.65 -2.83
C ILE A 76 -0.40 1.25 -2.14
N THR A 77 -0.72 0.77 -0.94
CA THR A 77 -1.88 1.23 -0.17
C THR A 77 -1.73 2.68 0.28
N ASP A 78 -0.56 3.06 0.78
CA ASP A 78 -0.28 4.43 1.21
C ASP A 78 -0.25 5.39 0.02
N TYR A 79 0.24 4.96 -1.16
CA TYR A 79 0.13 5.74 -2.38
C TYR A 79 -1.32 6.01 -2.77
N TYR A 80 -2.18 4.98 -2.73
CA TYR A 80 -3.62 5.12 -2.97
C TYR A 80 -4.25 6.13 -1.99
N LEU A 81 -3.93 6.00 -0.70
CA LEU A 81 -4.45 6.88 0.34
C LEU A 81 -4.02 8.35 0.12
N LEU A 82 -2.75 8.58 -0.20
CA LEU A 82 -2.22 9.91 -0.47
C LEU A 82 -2.84 10.55 -1.72
N ARG A 83 -3.04 9.76 -2.78
CA ARG A 83 -3.60 10.21 -4.06
C ARG A 83 -5.07 10.58 -3.94
N ASP A 84 -5.87 9.76 -3.27
CA ASP A 84 -7.33 9.87 -3.31
C ASP A 84 -7.92 10.58 -2.07
N PHE A 85 -7.22 10.55 -0.94
CA PHE A 85 -7.70 11.13 0.32
C PHE A 85 -6.77 12.23 0.86
N GLY A 86 -5.59 12.41 0.28
CA GLY A 86 -4.68 13.51 0.60
C GLY A 86 -3.81 13.29 1.84
N TYR A 87 -2.96 14.30 2.11
CA TYR A 87 -1.87 14.23 3.08
C TYR A 87 -2.31 13.89 4.51
N ASP A 88 -3.40 14.47 5.01
CA ASP A 88 -3.80 14.30 6.41
C ASP A 88 -4.22 12.86 6.72
N HIS A 89 -4.90 12.21 5.77
CA HIS A 89 -5.27 10.80 5.89
C HIS A 89 -4.05 9.89 5.76
N TRP A 90 -3.19 10.17 4.78
CA TRP A 90 -1.94 9.46 4.58
C TRP A 90 -1.05 9.51 5.83
N LEU A 91 -0.81 10.70 6.39
CA LEU A 91 0.09 10.90 7.54
C LEU A 91 -0.32 10.05 8.75
N ARG A 92 -1.65 9.93 8.97
CA ARG A 92 -2.23 9.18 10.09
C ARG A 92 -2.04 7.68 9.98
N LYS A 93 -1.95 7.12 8.77
CA LYS A 93 -1.89 5.67 8.53
C LYS A 93 -0.52 5.17 8.09
N THR A 94 0.21 5.98 7.33
CA THR A 94 1.45 5.55 6.68
C THR A 94 2.52 5.09 7.67
N LYS A 95 3.25 4.05 7.26
CA LYS A 95 4.45 3.53 7.94
C LYS A 95 5.75 4.05 7.33
N GLN A 96 5.67 5.05 6.44
CA GLN A 96 6.86 5.67 5.86
C GLN A 96 7.72 6.34 6.94
N LYS A 97 8.98 5.91 7.03
CA LYS A 97 10.01 6.54 7.84
C LYS A 97 10.26 7.95 7.32
N TYR A 98 10.57 8.87 8.24
CA TYR A 98 10.89 10.26 7.91
C TYR A 98 9.74 11.06 7.27
N LYS A 99 8.47 10.64 7.46
CA LYS A 99 7.27 11.34 6.97
C LYS A 99 7.10 12.79 7.46
N GLY A 100 7.78 13.17 8.54
CA GLY A 100 7.63 14.46 9.20
C GLY A 100 6.28 14.60 9.91
N SER A 101 6.14 15.61 10.79
CA SER A 101 4.95 15.71 11.66
C SER A 101 4.06 16.91 11.36
N LYS A 102 4.61 18.02 10.86
CA LYS A 102 3.89 19.26 10.56
C LYS A 102 4.54 20.00 9.38
N PRO A 103 4.01 19.87 8.15
CA PRO A 103 4.56 20.59 7.02
C PRO A 103 4.12 22.07 7.04
N GLY A 104 5.03 22.98 6.68
CA GLY A 104 4.69 24.40 6.48
C GLY A 104 3.80 24.63 5.25
N ASN A 105 3.93 23.77 4.24
CA ASN A 105 3.05 23.72 3.06
C ASN A 105 2.64 22.27 2.78
N LYS A 106 1.39 21.93 3.09
CA LYS A 106 0.85 20.57 2.92
C LYS A 106 0.85 20.12 1.47
N GLN A 107 0.48 20.99 0.54
CA GLN A 107 0.40 20.65 -0.88
C GLN A 107 1.78 20.30 -1.44
N LEU A 108 2.79 21.11 -1.13
CA LEU A 108 4.16 20.87 -1.57
C LEU A 108 4.72 19.54 -1.05
N VAL A 109 4.43 19.21 0.21
CA VAL A 109 4.87 17.94 0.81
C VAL A 109 4.10 16.75 0.24
N GLN A 110 2.79 16.91 -0.03
CA GLN A 110 2.00 15.90 -0.73
C GLN A 110 2.55 15.63 -2.13
N ASP A 111 2.86 16.66 -2.90
CA ASP A 111 3.40 16.53 -4.25
C ASP A 111 4.78 15.85 -4.24
N LEU A 112 5.61 16.15 -3.25
CA LEU A 112 6.90 15.49 -3.02
C LEU A 112 6.72 14.00 -2.74
N TRP A 113 5.84 13.63 -1.81
CA TRP A 113 5.59 12.22 -1.52
C TRP A 113 4.97 11.48 -2.70
N LEU A 114 4.01 12.10 -3.40
CA LEU A 114 3.44 11.53 -4.62
C LEU A 114 4.52 11.26 -5.68
N LYS A 115 5.51 12.14 -5.81
CA LYS A 115 6.65 11.92 -6.70
C LYS A 115 7.48 10.72 -6.26
N MET A 116 7.80 10.60 -4.97
CA MET A 116 8.58 9.46 -4.43
C MET A 116 7.84 8.12 -4.62
N TYR A 117 6.53 8.08 -4.34
CA TYR A 117 5.72 6.89 -4.60
C TYR A 117 5.67 6.54 -6.08
N LYS A 118 5.45 7.52 -6.97
CA LYS A 118 5.43 7.28 -8.42
C LYS A 118 6.77 6.75 -8.93
N ASN A 119 7.88 7.23 -8.39
CA ASN A 119 9.20 6.69 -8.70
C ASN A 119 9.31 5.24 -8.26
N THR A 120 9.05 4.95 -6.98
CA THR A 120 9.13 3.58 -6.44
C THR A 120 8.20 2.59 -7.16
N LEU A 121 7.00 3.06 -7.54
CA LEU A 121 5.95 2.27 -8.17
C LEU A 121 5.99 2.32 -9.70
N HIS A 122 7.03 2.89 -10.34
CA HIS A 122 6.98 3.16 -11.78
C HIS A 122 6.75 1.89 -12.63
N LEU A 123 7.28 0.73 -12.21
CA LEU A 123 7.07 -0.55 -12.89
C LEU A 123 5.62 -1.05 -12.71
N PHE A 124 5.12 -0.98 -11.48
CA PHE A 124 3.75 -1.35 -11.13
C PHE A 124 2.72 -0.49 -11.87
N LEU A 125 2.91 0.84 -11.87
CA LEU A 125 2.01 1.78 -12.53
C LEU A 125 2.06 1.66 -14.07
N LYS A 126 3.20 1.26 -14.62
CA LYS A 126 3.33 1.01 -16.06
C LYS A 126 2.60 -0.25 -16.49
N ASN A 127 2.78 -1.35 -15.76
CA ASN A 127 2.09 -2.60 -16.02
C ASN A 127 2.06 -3.49 -14.77
N PRO A 128 0.94 -3.57 -14.03
CA PRO A 128 0.85 -4.38 -12.82
C PRO A 128 0.87 -5.89 -13.10
N LYS A 129 0.74 -6.32 -14.36
CA LYS A 129 0.87 -7.73 -14.77
C LYS A 129 2.31 -8.11 -15.14
N ASP A 130 3.22 -7.14 -15.21
CA ASP A 130 4.64 -7.42 -15.41
C ASP A 130 5.25 -7.90 -14.10
N LYS A 131 5.81 -9.11 -14.09
CA LYS A 131 6.46 -9.70 -12.92
C LYS A 131 7.66 -8.89 -12.42
N LYS A 132 8.27 -8.06 -13.27
CA LYS A 132 9.33 -7.11 -12.86
C LYS A 132 8.86 -6.13 -11.80
N ALA A 133 7.57 -5.78 -11.80
CA ALA A 133 7.01 -4.90 -10.77
C ALA A 133 7.06 -5.52 -9.36
N LEU A 134 7.17 -6.85 -9.27
CA LEU A 134 7.10 -7.59 -8.02
C LEU A 134 8.44 -8.25 -7.64
N PHE A 135 9.21 -8.72 -8.62
CA PHE A 135 10.40 -9.54 -8.41
C PHE A 135 11.72 -8.89 -8.85
N GLY A 136 11.68 -7.72 -9.50
CA GLY A 136 12.85 -7.07 -10.12
C GLY A 136 13.08 -7.52 -11.56
#